data_AF-A0A7K3RWE5-F1
#
_entry.id   AF-A0A7K3RWE5-F1
#
_cell.length_a   1.000
_cell.length_b   1.000
_cell.length_c   1.000
_cell.angle_alpha   90.00
_cell.angle_beta   90.00
_cell.angle_gamma   90.00
#
_symmetry.space_group_name_H-M   'P 1'
#
loop_
_entity.id
_entity.type
_entity.pdbx_description
1 polymer ?
#
loop_
_entity_poly.entity_id
_entity_poly.type
_entity_poly.pdbx_seq_one_letter_code
_entity_poly.pdbx_strand_id
1 'polypeptide(L)' 'MGFTIGGIREMRSGARRRHRGTEGTAVAEYTGLWGWAVAPGARAEAGACSCGDPVCPSPGAHPLDFAQEVP' A
#
# COMPACT_ATOMS: atom_id res chain seq x y z
N MET A 1 22.54 0.89 -35.37
CA MET A 1 21.17 0.56 -34.95
C MET A 1 21.05 0.92 -33.48
N GLY A 2 20.69 2.17 -33.15
CA GLY A 2 20.76 2.71 -31.79
C GLY A 2 19.37 2.95 -31.24
N PHE A 3 19.00 2.18 -30.23
CA PHE A 3 17.65 2.16 -29.65
C PHE A 3 17.51 3.29 -28.62
N THR A 4 16.46 4.08 -28.77
CA THR A 4 16.06 5.23 -27.96
C THR A 4 15.92 4.89 -26.47
N ILE A 5 16.75 5.51 -25.61
CA ILE A 5 16.52 5.55 -24.15
C ILE A 5 15.52 6.69 -23.90
N GLY A 6 14.24 6.36 -24.01
CA GLY A 6 13.12 7.29 -23.74
C GLY A 6 12.11 6.74 -22.73
N GLY A 7 12.47 5.75 -21.91
CA GLY A 7 11.49 4.97 -21.12
C GLY A 7 11.63 5.05 -19.60
N ILE A 8 12.51 5.88 -19.04
CA ILE A 8 12.80 5.83 -17.60
C ILE A 8 11.77 6.53 -16.69
N ARG A 9 10.75 7.19 -17.25
CA ARG A 9 9.77 7.94 -16.46
C ARG A 9 8.55 7.14 -16.00
N GLU A 10 8.34 5.93 -16.52
CA GLU A 10 7.16 5.10 -16.18
C GLU A 10 7.49 3.88 -15.30
N MET A 11 8.73 3.38 -15.31
CA MET A 11 9.11 2.12 -14.63
C MET A 11 9.27 2.22 -13.09
N ARG A 12 9.22 3.41 -12.49
CA ARG A 12 9.46 3.58 -11.04
C ARG A 12 8.23 3.44 -10.15
N SER A 13 7.03 3.37 -10.73
CA SER A 13 5.80 3.09 -9.98
C SER A 13 5.50 1.59 -9.87
N GLY A 14 5.93 0.79 -10.86
CA GLY A 14 5.71 -0.66 -10.87
C GLY A 14 6.67 -1.45 -9.97
N ALA A 15 7.96 -1.09 -9.95
CA ALA A 15 8.97 -1.79 -9.15
C ALA A 15 8.74 -1.64 -7.63
N ARG A 16 8.36 -0.44 -7.16
CA ARG A 16 7.98 -0.20 -5.76
C ARG A 16 6.73 -1.00 -5.36
N ARG A 17 5.75 -1.11 -6.26
CA ARG A 17 4.53 -1.91 -6.02
C ARG A 17 4.85 -3.41 -5.96
N ARG A 18 5.77 -3.91 -6.80
CA ARG A 18 6.22 -5.31 -6.80
C ARG A 18 6.96 -5.69 -5.50
N HIS A 19 7.84 -4.82 -4.99
CA HIS A 19 8.56 -5.04 -3.72
C HIS A 19 7.63 -5.03 -2.50
N ARG A 20 6.67 -4.08 -2.45
CA ARG A 20 5.66 -4.09 -1.38
C ARG A 20 4.75 -5.31 -1.41
N GLY A 21 4.58 -5.95 -2.57
CA GLY A 21 3.84 -7.21 -2.68
C GLY A 21 4.48 -8.31 -1.84
N THR A 22 5.79 -8.53 -2.00
CA THR A 22 6.53 -9.55 -1.23
C THR A 22 6.61 -9.23 0.26
N GLU A 23 6.82 -7.96 0.61
CA GLU A 23 6.82 -7.51 2.01
C GLU A 23 5.43 -7.66 2.66
N GLY A 24 4.36 -7.27 1.96
CA GLY A 24 2.99 -7.40 2.44
C GLY A 24 2.58 -8.86 2.65
N THR A 25 2.98 -9.76 1.74
CA THR A 25 2.75 -11.20 1.92
C THR A 25 3.53 -11.74 3.13
N ALA A 26 4.80 -11.37 3.29
CA ALA A 26 5.59 -11.82 4.44
C ALA A 26 5.00 -11.36 5.78
N VAL A 27 4.50 -10.13 5.87
CA VAL A 27 3.82 -9.63 7.08
C VAL A 27 2.55 -10.44 7.36
N ALA A 28 1.70 -10.65 6.35
CA ALA A 28 0.45 -11.41 6.50
C ALA A 28 0.70 -12.86 6.96
N GLU A 29 1.69 -13.54 6.37
CA GLU A 29 2.08 -14.90 6.77
C GLU A 29 2.58 -14.94 8.22
N TYR A 30 3.40 -13.95 8.63
CA TYR A 30 3.94 -13.90 9.98
C TYR A 30 2.86 -13.58 11.01
N THR A 31 1.98 -12.61 10.74
CA THR A 31 0.89 -12.25 11.67
C THR A 31 -0.10 -13.40 11.82
N GLY A 32 -0.43 -14.09 10.72
CA GLY A 32 -1.27 -15.28 10.77
C GLY A 32 -0.65 -16.45 11.54
N LEU A 33 0.66 -16.68 11.41
CA LEU A 33 1.37 -17.72 12.17
C LEU A 33 1.27 -17.51 13.68
N TRP A 34 1.28 -16.24 14.13
CA TRP A 34 1.19 -15.88 15.55
C TRP A 34 -0.23 -15.55 16.02
N GLY A 35 -1.22 -15.61 15.12
CA GLY A 35 -2.62 -15.31 15.41
C GLY A 35 -2.86 -13.85 15.81
N TRP A 36 -2.09 -12.91 15.27
CA TRP A 36 -2.23 -11.49 15.57
C TRP A 36 -3.25 -10.86 14.63
N ALA A 37 -4.32 -10.31 15.19
CA ALA A 37 -5.22 -9.46 14.44
C ALA A 37 -4.51 -8.18 13.98
N VAL A 38 -4.73 -7.79 12.72
CA VAL A 38 -4.14 -6.60 12.09
C VAL A 38 -5.25 -5.71 11.53
N ALA A 39 -5.25 -4.45 11.91
CA ALA A 39 -6.12 -3.44 11.32
C ALA A 39 -5.57 -2.97 9.97
N PRO A 40 -6.38 -2.94 8.89
CA PRO A 40 -5.96 -2.37 7.62
C PRO A 40 -5.62 -0.88 7.76
N GLY A 41 -4.51 -0.44 7.19
CA GLY A 41 -4.13 0.97 7.17
C GLY A 41 -4.85 1.75 6.08
N ALA A 42 -5.19 3.01 6.35
CA ALA A 42 -5.63 3.94 5.31
C ALA A 42 -4.54 4.13 4.25
N ARG A 43 -4.90 4.59 3.05
CA ARG A 43 -3.95 4.87 1.97
C ARG A 43 -4.40 6.03 1.12
N ALA A 44 -3.46 6.66 0.42
CA ALA A 44 -3.79 7.62 -0.62
C ALA A 44 -4.37 6.88 -1.85
N GLU A 45 -5.59 7.23 -2.23
CA GLU A 45 -6.32 6.64 -3.35
C GLU A 45 -7.01 7.77 -4.14
N ALA A 46 -6.81 7.81 -5.45
CA ALA A 46 -7.40 8.82 -6.35
C ALA A 46 -7.24 10.30 -5.90
N GLY A 47 -6.15 10.62 -5.18
CA GLY A 47 -5.87 11.98 -4.69
C GLY A 47 -6.53 12.33 -3.36
N ALA A 48 -7.26 11.40 -2.73
CA ALA A 48 -7.83 11.55 -1.40
C ALA A 48 -7.34 10.44 -0.46
N CYS A 49 -7.65 10.57 0.83
CA CYS A 49 -7.46 9.46 1.76
C CYS A 49 -8.59 8.44 1.61
N SER A 50 -8.26 7.15 1.63
CA SER A 50 -9.25 6.07 1.60
C SER A 50 -10.18 6.06 2.83
N CYS A 51 -9.88 6.83 3.88
CA CYS A 51 -10.75 6.95 5.05
C CYS A 51 -12.06 7.70 4.78
N GLY A 52 -12.15 8.42 3.65
CA GLY A 52 -13.34 9.18 3.26
C GLY A 52 -13.44 10.58 3.87
N ASP A 53 -12.52 10.95 4.77
CA ASP A 53 -12.44 12.33 5.28
C ASP A 53 -11.81 13.26 4.23
N PRO A 54 -12.56 14.25 3.70
CA PRO A 54 -12.07 15.17 2.67
C PRO A 54 -10.96 16.11 3.18
N VAL A 55 -10.81 16.26 4.50
CA VAL A 55 -9.79 17.12 5.14
C VAL A 55 -8.72 16.33 5.89
N CYS A 56 -8.61 15.02 5.63
CA CYS A 56 -7.61 14.14 6.25
C CYS A 56 -6.19 14.74 6.09
N PRO A 57 -5.51 15.11 7.19
CA PRO A 57 -4.22 15.79 7.12
C PRO A 57 -3.05 14.83 6.87
N SER A 58 -3.29 13.51 6.97
CA SER A 58 -2.22 12.51 6.87
C SER A 58 -2.69 11.20 6.23
N PRO A 59 -2.85 11.17 4.89
CA PRO A 59 -3.26 9.96 4.18
C PRO A 59 -2.29 8.80 4.44
N GLY A 60 -2.79 7.75 5.08
CA GLY A 60 -2.06 6.52 5.37
C GLY A 60 -1.20 6.52 6.64
N ALA A 61 -1.36 7.50 7.52
CA ALA A 61 -0.76 7.50 8.85
C ALA A 61 -1.69 6.93 9.95
N HIS A 62 -2.82 6.34 9.57
CA HIS A 62 -3.82 5.85 10.51
C HIS A 62 -4.53 4.59 9.99
N PRO A 63 -5.16 3.80 10.89
CA PRO A 63 -6.01 2.69 10.52
C PRO A 63 -7.20 3.12 9.66
N LEU A 64 -7.75 2.17 8.91
CA LEU A 64 -8.98 2.33 8.17
C LEU A 64 -10.13 1.84 9.04
N ASP A 65 -10.77 2.76 9.78
CA ASP A 65 -11.71 2.42 10.87
C ASP A 65 -12.91 1.55 10.45
N PHE A 66 -13.34 1.65 9.20
CA PHE A 66 -14.45 0.85 8.67
C PHE A 66 -14.01 -0.51 8.11
N ALA A 67 -12.70 -0.78 8.06
CA ALA A 67 -12.19 -2.03 7.55
C ALA A 67 -12.12 -3.08 8.67
N GLN A 68 -12.56 -4.28 8.34
CA GLN A 68 -12.49 -5.41 9.26
C GLN A 68 -11.02 -5.77 9.54
N GLU A 69 -10.69 -5.95 10.82
CA GLU A 69 -9.41 -6.54 11.24
C GLU A 69 -9.27 -7.93 10.63
N VAL A 70 -8.08 -8.21 10.10
CA VAL A 70 -7.74 -9.51 9.50
C VAL A 70 -6.88 -10.32 10.48
N PRO A 71 -7.08 -11.64 10.58
CA PRO A 71 -6.23 -12.52 11.39
C PRO A 71 -4.84 -12.75 10.78
#